data_AF-A0A841LJ14-F1
#
_entry.id   AF-A0A841LJ14-F1
#
_cell.length_a   1.000
_cell.length_b   1.000
_cell.length_c   1.000
_cell.angle_alpha   90.00
_cell.angle_beta   90.00
_cell.angle_gamma   90.00
#
_symmetry.space_group_name_H-M   'P 1'
#
loop_
_entity.id
_entity.type
_entity.pdbx_description
1 polymer ?
#
loop_
_entity_poly.entity_id
_entity_poly.type
_entity_poly.pdbx_seq_one_letter_code
_entity_poly.pdbx_strand_id
1 'polypeptide(L)'
;MIKTFYLFGILVLFSLSSQAQNASSQRLNTPEKKATFLVRDLQNKIMLNDQQKDSLFTIFQLQFRLADSLKKNQTGGIAKRQYFQSMLASSKSRIDSVLTKDQRVLFYQWKSNRKSLKSKI
;
A
#
# COMPACT_ATOMS: atom_id res chain seq x y z
N MET A 1 -70.62 -4.01 -9.46
CA MET A 1 -69.45 -4.74 -10.00
C MET A 1 -68.31 -3.75 -10.18
N ILE A 2 -67.29 -3.84 -9.32
CA ILE A 2 -66.15 -2.92 -9.25
C ILE A 2 -65.04 -3.42 -10.17
N LYS A 3 -64.59 -2.60 -11.13
CA LYS A 3 -63.34 -2.80 -11.88
C LYS A 3 -62.83 -1.43 -12.35
N THR A 4 -62.02 -0.78 -11.54
CA THR A 4 -61.17 0.32 -11.99
C THR A 4 -59.82 0.26 -11.27
N PHE A 5 -58.79 0.24 -12.10
CA PHE A 5 -57.38 0.22 -11.79
C PHE A 5 -56.98 1.37 -10.85
N TYR A 6 -56.24 1.06 -9.79
CA TYR A 6 -55.28 1.99 -9.19
C TYR A 6 -54.00 1.23 -8.90
N LEU A 7 -53.05 1.39 -9.81
CA LEU A 7 -51.70 0.86 -9.75
C LEU A 7 -50.77 2.06 -9.64
N PHE A 8 -50.56 2.58 -8.44
CA PHE A 8 -49.55 3.61 -8.18
C PHE A 8 -49.22 3.65 -6.68
N GLY A 9 -47.95 3.48 -6.35
CA GLY A 9 -47.41 3.90 -5.05
C GLY A 9 -46.66 2.85 -4.23
N ILE A 10 -45.64 2.19 -4.77
CA ILE A 10 -44.52 1.73 -3.93
C ILE A 10 -43.28 2.52 -4.35
N LEU A 11 -43.09 3.65 -3.68
CA LEU A 11 -41.86 4.43 -3.74
C LEU A 11 -40.85 3.75 -2.80
N VAL A 12 -40.13 2.74 -3.30
CA VAL A 12 -39.00 2.16 -2.55
C VAL A 12 -37.88 3.19 -2.55
N LEU A 13 -37.73 3.89 -1.43
CA LEU A 13 -36.55 4.67 -1.10
C LEU A 13 -35.34 3.73 -1.00
N PHE A 14 -34.67 3.48 -2.12
CA PHE A 14 -33.29 2.99 -2.12
C PHE A 14 -32.39 4.13 -1.64
N SER A 15 -32.38 4.33 -0.32
CA SER A 15 -31.40 5.18 0.35
C SER A 15 -30.02 4.58 0.12
N LEU A 16 -29.30 5.21 -0.81
CA LEU A 16 -27.84 5.24 -0.95
C LEU A 16 -27.09 4.53 0.18
N SER A 17 -26.74 3.27 -0.01
CA SER A 17 -25.59 2.66 0.67
C SER A 17 -24.30 3.12 -0.01
N SER A 18 -24.19 4.43 -0.27
CA SER A 18 -22.91 5.04 -0.64
C SER A 18 -22.16 5.27 0.65
N GLN A 19 -21.18 4.41 0.90
CA GLN A 19 -20.05 4.52 1.84
C GLN A 19 -19.85 3.24 2.68
N ALA A 20 -19.55 2.13 2.00
CA ALA A 20 -18.86 1.00 2.65
C ALA A 20 -17.56 0.58 1.93
N GLN A 21 -17.17 1.24 0.84
CA GLN A 21 -15.99 0.83 0.06
C GLN A 21 -14.64 1.36 0.60
N ASN A 22 -14.61 2.11 1.71
CA ASN A 22 -13.37 2.73 2.23
C ASN A 22 -12.90 2.23 3.60
N ALA A 23 -13.53 1.21 4.19
CA ALA A 23 -13.14 0.70 5.51
C ALA A 23 -11.86 -0.16 5.51
N SER A 24 -11.47 -0.71 4.35
CA SER A 24 -10.26 -1.52 4.20
C SER A 24 -8.98 -0.68 4.05
N SER A 25 -9.11 0.57 3.59
CA SER A 25 -7.99 1.49 3.31
C SER A 25 -7.45 2.22 4.55
N GLN A 26 -8.28 2.40 5.59
CA GLN A 26 -7.94 3.19 6.79
C GLN A 26 -7.04 2.46 7.80
N ARG A 27 -6.81 1.15 7.67
CA ARG A 27 -6.10 0.38 8.71
C ARG A 27 -4.59 0.62 8.74
N LEU A 28 -3.98 1.17 7.67
CA LEU A 28 -2.53 1.41 7.55
C LEU A 28 -2.21 2.89 7.30
N ASN A 29 -2.76 3.79 8.12
CA ASN A 29 -2.62 5.24 7.87
C ASN A 29 -1.26 5.84 8.21
N THR A 30 -0.45 5.18 9.05
CA THR A 30 0.87 5.71 9.44
C THR A 30 2.02 5.00 8.70
N PRO A 31 3.12 5.71 8.39
CA PRO A 31 4.33 5.09 7.85
C PRO A 31 4.82 3.88 8.64
N GLU A 32 4.71 3.92 9.96
CA GLU A 32 5.09 2.87 10.89
C GLU A 32 4.23 1.62 10.66
N LYS A 33 2.90 1.76 10.64
CA LYS A 33 1.99 0.64 10.41
C LYS A 33 2.21 0.00 9.05
N LYS A 34 2.43 0.82 8.01
CA LYS A 34 2.76 0.33 6.67
C LYS A 34 4.08 -0.45 6.68
N ALA A 35 5.12 0.07 7.34
CA ALA A 35 6.42 -0.59 7.45
C ALA A 35 6.32 -1.93 8.23
N THR A 36 5.65 -1.95 9.38
CA THR A 36 5.40 -3.17 10.16
C THR A 36 4.67 -4.22 9.33
N PHE A 37 3.63 -3.83 8.58
CA PHE A 37 2.93 -4.76 7.70
C PHE A 37 3.85 -5.38 6.65
N LEU A 38 4.69 -4.56 6.00
CA LEU A 38 5.64 -5.07 4.99
C LEU A 38 6.69 -6.00 5.58
N VAL A 39 7.25 -5.67 6.73
CA VAL A 39 8.25 -6.52 7.39
C VAL A 39 7.61 -7.84 7.82
N ARG A 40 6.39 -7.82 8.35
CA ARG A 40 5.67 -9.04 8.73
C ARG A 40 5.36 -9.92 7.52
N ASP A 41 4.94 -9.32 6.41
CA ASP A 41 4.68 -10.05 5.17
C ASP A 41 5.98 -10.68 4.62
N LEU A 42 7.09 -9.92 4.63
CA LEU A 42 8.40 -10.43 4.22
C LEU A 42 8.95 -11.53 5.15
N GLN A 43 8.76 -11.42 6.47
CA GLN A 43 9.16 -12.47 7.41
C GLN A 43 8.61 -13.83 7.00
N ASN A 44 7.32 -13.87 6.64
CA ASN A 44 6.62 -15.08 6.22
C ASN A 44 7.08 -15.62 4.85
N LYS A 45 7.88 -14.86 4.10
CA LYS A 45 8.34 -15.22 2.75
C LYS A 45 9.82 -15.57 2.68
N ILE A 46 10.66 -14.85 3.42
CA ILE A 46 12.12 -14.91 3.25
C ILE A 46 12.89 -15.13 4.55
N MET A 47 12.16 -15.42 5.65
CA MET A 47 12.72 -15.78 6.95
C MET A 47 13.81 -14.80 7.41
N LEU A 48 13.42 -13.57 7.75
CA LEU A 48 14.36 -12.57 8.23
C LEU A 48 14.78 -12.87 9.67
N ASN A 49 16.03 -12.57 10.01
CA ASN A 49 16.44 -12.47 11.41
C ASN A 49 16.05 -11.10 12.00
N ASP A 50 16.24 -10.92 13.32
CA ASP A 50 15.83 -9.71 14.03
C ASP A 50 16.50 -8.44 13.48
N GLN A 51 17.82 -8.48 13.29
CA GLN A 51 18.57 -7.35 12.72
C GLN A 51 18.09 -6.96 11.32
N GLN A 52 17.75 -7.95 10.49
CA GLN A 52 17.22 -7.74 9.15
C GLN A 52 15.81 -7.14 9.19
N LYS A 53 14.94 -7.60 10.11
CA LYS A 53 13.61 -7.01 10.31
C LYS A 53 13.71 -5.53 10.69
N ASP A 54 14.59 -5.19 11.63
CA ASP A 54 14.74 -3.80 12.11
C ASP A 54 15.29 -2.88 11.01
N SER A 55 16.28 -3.37 10.27
CA SER A 55 16.86 -2.65 9.15
C SER A 55 15.82 -2.39 8.04
N LEU A 56 15.05 -3.42 7.69
CA LEU A 56 13.98 -3.30 6.69
C LEU A 56 12.83 -2.41 7.17
N PHE A 57 12.44 -2.50 8.44
CA PHE A 57 11.44 -1.61 9.03
C PHE A 57 11.84 -0.14 8.87
N THR A 58 13.08 0.19 9.24
CA THR A 58 13.61 1.55 9.15
C THR A 58 13.61 2.05 7.70
N ILE A 59 14.06 1.21 6.76
CA ILE A 59 14.08 1.56 5.33
C ILE A 59 12.67 1.83 4.80
N PHE A 60 11.70 0.95 5.10
CA PHE A 60 10.33 1.13 4.63
C PHE A 60 9.63 2.32 5.30
N GLN A 61 9.85 2.53 6.59
CA GLN A 61 9.30 3.67 7.31
C GLN A 61 9.77 4.99 6.67
N LEU A 62 11.06 5.11 6.34
CA LEU A 62 11.61 6.28 5.65
C LEU A 62 10.97 6.48 4.28
N GLN A 63 10.82 5.42 3.48
CA GLN A 63 10.13 5.50 2.18
C GLN A 63 8.69 6.01 2.32
N PHE A 64 7.95 5.50 3.30
CA PHE A 64 6.56 5.89 3.52
C PHE A 64 6.43 7.31 4.05
N ARG A 65 7.29 7.71 5.01
CA ARG A 65 7.35 9.10 5.50
C ARG A 65 7.65 10.06 4.35
N LEU A 66 8.59 9.71 3.49
CA LEU A 66 8.91 10.52 2.33
C LEU A 66 7.73 10.62 1.36
N ALA A 67 7.14 9.48 1.01
CA ALA A 67 5.97 9.45 0.13
C ALA A 67 4.82 10.31 0.68
N ASP A 68 4.55 10.22 1.99
CA ASP A 68 3.49 11.01 2.64
C ASP A 68 3.86 12.51 2.72
N SER A 69 5.13 12.86 2.91
CA SER A 69 5.61 14.25 2.84
C SER A 69 5.49 14.85 1.43
N LEU A 70 5.91 14.12 0.41
CA LEU A 70 5.85 14.57 -0.99
C LEU A 70 4.41 14.76 -1.49
N LYS A 71 3.46 14.00 -0.96
CA LYS A 71 2.03 14.22 -1.23
C LYS A 71 1.51 15.54 -0.67
N LYS A 72 2.02 15.97 0.48
CA LYS A 72 1.59 17.20 1.17
C LYS A 72 2.28 18.46 0.63
N ASN A 73 3.46 18.32 0.02
CA ASN A 73 4.21 19.45 -0.53
C ASN A 73 3.59 19.95 -1.85
N GLN A 74 3.68 21.23 -2.18
CA GLN A 74 3.19 21.82 -3.45
C GLN A 74 4.25 21.86 -4.57
N THR A 75 5.45 21.32 -4.36
CA THR A 75 6.51 21.27 -5.38
C THR A 75 6.06 20.59 -6.68
N GLY A 76 6.65 21.01 -7.82
CA GLY A 76 6.35 20.45 -9.14
C GLY A 76 6.50 18.93 -9.20
N GLY A 77 5.61 18.26 -9.92
CA GLY A 77 5.52 16.79 -9.96
C GLY A 77 6.80 16.07 -10.40
N ILE A 78 7.59 16.69 -11.28
CA ILE A 78 8.86 16.13 -11.78
C ILE A 78 9.91 16.06 -10.67
N ALA A 79 10.12 17.16 -9.93
CA ALA A 79 11.10 17.22 -8.84
C ALA A 79 10.76 16.22 -7.72
N LYS A 80 9.47 16.11 -7.36
CA LYS A 80 8.99 15.10 -6.40
C LYS A 80 9.31 13.67 -6.85
N ARG A 81 9.07 13.38 -8.14
CA ARG A 81 9.34 12.06 -8.71
C ARG A 81 10.83 11.75 -8.69
N GLN A 82 11.69 12.67 -9.10
CA GLN A 82 13.14 12.49 -9.07
C GLN A 82 13.64 12.23 -7.65
N TYR A 83 13.23 13.05 -6.67
CA TYR A 83 13.64 12.86 -5.28
C TYR A 83 13.19 11.51 -4.71
N PHE A 84 11.95 11.10 -5.02
CA PHE A 84 11.45 9.80 -4.61
C PHE A 84 12.23 8.64 -5.26
N GLN A 85 12.59 8.74 -6.55
CA GLN A 85 13.38 7.72 -7.23
C GLN A 85 14.79 7.59 -6.66
N SER A 86 15.45 8.71 -6.35
CA SER A 86 16.77 8.68 -5.68
C SER A 86 16.70 7.99 -4.32
N MET A 87 15.65 8.24 -3.54
CA MET A 87 15.43 7.54 -2.27
C MET A 87 15.19 6.03 -2.46
N LEU A 88 14.45 5.63 -3.50
CA LEU A 88 14.22 4.22 -3.81
C LEU A 88 15.51 3.52 -4.25
N ALA A 89 16.37 4.18 -5.03
CA ALA A 89 17.67 3.63 -5.43
C ALA A 89 18.60 3.43 -4.23
N SER A 90 18.69 4.44 -3.35
CA SER A 90 19.46 4.35 -2.09
C SER A 90 18.92 3.23 -1.19
N SER A 91 17.59 3.15 -1.04
CA SER A 91 16.95 2.09 -0.28
C SER A 91 17.24 0.69 -0.85
N LYS A 92 17.25 0.55 -2.19
CA LYS A 92 17.58 -0.72 -2.84
C LYS A 92 18.98 -1.18 -2.43
N SER A 93 19.97 -0.30 -2.50
CA SER A 93 21.35 -0.63 -2.09
C SER A 93 21.43 -1.09 -0.63
N ARG A 94 20.70 -0.43 0.27
CA ARG A 94 20.66 -0.79 1.70
C ARG A 94 19.95 -2.12 1.95
N ILE A 95 18.88 -2.40 1.21
CA ILE A 95 18.20 -3.70 1.29
C ILE A 95 19.14 -4.80 0.79
N ASP A 96 19.87 -4.57 -0.31
CA ASP A 96 20.78 -5.55 -0.88
C ASP A 96 21.95 -5.88 0.07
N SER A 97 22.40 -4.92 0.89
CA SER A 97 23.46 -5.14 1.90
C SER A 97 22.98 -5.85 3.16
N VAL A 98 21.69 -5.76 3.50
CA VAL A 98 21.10 -6.38 4.69
C VAL A 98 20.72 -7.84 4.44
N LEU A 99 20.31 -8.16 3.22
CA LEU A 99 19.84 -9.48 2.83
C LEU A 99 20.96 -10.37 2.30
N THR A 100 20.87 -11.66 2.59
CA THR A 100 21.73 -12.66 1.94
C THR A 100 21.39 -12.78 0.45
N LYS A 101 22.26 -13.45 -0.32
CA LYS A 101 22.04 -13.66 -1.76
C LYS A 101 20.69 -14.32 -2.04
N ASP A 102 20.35 -15.37 -1.29
CA ASP A 102 19.11 -16.13 -1.51
C ASP A 102 17.89 -15.32 -1.08
N GLN A 103 17.97 -14.60 0.04
CA GLN A 103 16.92 -13.70 0.50
C GLN A 103 16.65 -12.57 -0.50
N ARG A 104 17.69 -12.03 -1.18
CA ARG A 104 17.51 -11.02 -2.22
C ARG A 104 16.67 -11.54 -3.38
N VAL A 105 16.92 -12.76 -3.86
CA VAL A 105 16.15 -13.36 -4.96
C VAL A 105 14.66 -13.39 -4.60
N LEU A 106 14.34 -13.92 -3.41
CA LEU A 106 12.96 -14.01 -2.93
C LEU A 106 12.34 -12.63 -2.68
N PHE A 107 13.11 -11.66 -2.17
CA PHE A 107 12.67 -10.27 -2.01
C PHE A 107 12.25 -9.64 -3.34
N TYR A 108 13.04 -9.80 -4.40
CA TYR A 108 12.72 -9.23 -5.71
C TYR A 108 11.54 -9.94 -6.38
N GLN A 109 11.37 -11.24 -6.17
CA GLN A 109 10.18 -11.98 -6.59
C GLN A 109 8.93 -11.45 -5.87
N TRP A 110 8.99 -11.34 -4.54
CA TRP A 110 7.90 -10.77 -3.72
C TRP A 110 7.52 -9.36 -4.18
N LYS A 111 8.51 -8.48 -4.41
CA LYS A 111 8.29 -7.11 -4.88
C LYS A 111 7.62 -7.08 -6.26
N SER A 112 8.03 -7.96 -7.17
CA SER A 112 7.49 -8.06 -8.53
C SER A 112 6.03 -8.54 -8.52
N ASN A 113 5.72 -9.56 -7.70
CA ASN A 113 4.35 -10.06 -7.52
C ASN A 113 3.41 -8.98 -6.98
N ARG A 114 3.89 -8.11 -6.09
CA ARG A 114 3.08 -6.98 -5.60
C ARG A 114 2.86 -5.91 -6.66
N LYS A 115 3.84 -5.66 -7.54
CA LYS A 115 3.66 -4.72 -8.65
C LYS A 115 2.64 -5.24 -9.65
N SER A 116 2.67 -6.54 -9.98
CA SER A 116 1.74 -7.16 -10.93
C SER A 116 0.30 -7.21 -10.39
N LEU A 117 0.12 -7.46 -9.09
CA LEU A 117 -1.21 -7.37 -8.45
C LEU A 117 -1.78 -5.96 -8.52
N LYS A 118 -0.94 -4.93 -8.31
CA LYS A 118 -1.39 -3.53 -8.42
C LYS A 118 -1.74 -3.11 -9.85
N SER A 119 -1.17 -3.73 -10.87
CA SER A 119 -1.50 -3.42 -12.27
C SER A 119 -2.72 -4.18 -12.80
N LYS A 120 -3.23 -5.17 -12.07
CA LYS A 120 -4.40 -5.98 -12.46
C LYS A 120 -5.70 -5.51 -11.80
N ILE A 121 -5.63 -4.52 -10.91
CA ILE A 121 -6.75 -3.84 -10.24
C ILE A 121 -6.83 -2.44 -10.83
#